data_AF-A0A376UC43-F1
#
_entry.id   AF-A0A376UC43-F1
#
_cell.length_a   1.000
_cell.length_b   1.000
_cell.length_c   1.000
_cell.angle_alpha   90.00
_cell.angle_beta   90.00
_cell.angle_gamma   90.00
#
_symmetry.space_group_name_H-M   'P 1'
#
loop_
_entity.id
_entity.type
_entity.pdbx_description
1 polymer ?
#
loop_
_entity_poly.entity_id
_entity_poly.type
_entity_poly.pdbx_seq_one_letter_code
_entity_poly.pdbx_strand_id
1 'polypeptide(L)'
;MRSVFKLFWATRRFAGRPAGSLSTITLDTESQGVQLTNPTPYYINLIQLSVNGKALSNAGVVPPKSQRQTSWCQAIAPCHVAWRAINDYGGLSAKKEQNLP
;
A
#
# COMPACT_ATOMS: atom_id res chain seq x y z
N MET A 1 11.81 -6.40 26.99
CA MET A 1 10.97 -6.13 25.81
C MET A 1 11.54 -4.93 25.06
N ARG A 2 11.54 -4.95 23.72
CA ARG A 2 11.98 -3.83 22.88
C ARG A 2 10.81 -3.40 22.00
N SER A 3 10.40 -2.15 22.10
CA SER A 3 9.38 -1.55 21.23
C SER A 3 10.05 -0.75 20.12
N VAL A 4 9.53 -0.82 18.90
CA VAL A 4 10.00 -0.05 17.74
C VAL A 4 8.81 0.64 17.11
N PHE A 5 8.90 1.96 16.93
CA PHE A 5 7.84 2.78 16.36
C PHE A 5 8.34 3.48 15.09
N LYS A 6 7.44 3.71 14.13
CA LYS A 6 7.72 4.50 12.92
C LYS A 6 7.41 5.97 13.22
N LEU A 7 8.38 6.85 13.01
CA LEU A 7 8.21 8.30 13.09
C LEU A 7 8.19 8.88 11.68
N PHE A 8 7.05 9.45 11.28
CA PHE A 8 6.91 10.19 10.02
C PHE A 8 6.81 11.69 10.34
N TRP A 9 7.71 12.50 9.76
CA TRP A 9 7.70 13.95 9.94
C TRP A 9 7.04 14.64 8.75
N ALA A 10 5.93 15.34 8.97
CA ALA A 10 5.17 16.04 7.93
C ALA A 10 5.20 17.56 8.14
N THR A 11 5.40 18.34 7.07
CA THR A 11 5.38 19.81 7.13
C THR A 11 3.97 20.35 6.91
N ARG A 12 3.67 21.54 7.45
CA ARG A 12 2.31 22.16 7.38
C ARG A 12 1.75 22.31 5.97
N ARG A 13 2.58 22.42 4.94
CA ARG A 13 2.13 22.54 3.53
C ARG A 13 1.45 21.29 3.00
N PHE A 14 1.62 20.15 3.68
CA PHE A 14 0.97 18.89 3.36
C PHE A 14 -0.11 18.51 4.37
N ALA A 15 -0.57 19.41 5.24
CA ALA A 15 -1.54 19.09 6.31
C ALA A 15 -3.00 18.96 5.82
N GLY A 16 -3.23 18.43 4.62
CA GLY A 16 -4.56 18.16 4.09
C GLY A 16 -5.07 16.82 4.61
N ARG A 17 -6.24 16.83 5.29
CA ARG A 17 -6.89 15.70 5.99
C ARG A 17 -6.49 14.30 5.43
N PRO A 18 -5.64 13.54 6.15
CA PRO A 18 -5.16 12.23 5.70
C PRO A 18 -6.26 11.16 5.61
N ALA A 19 -7.38 11.37 6.30
CA ALA A 19 -8.42 10.36 6.49
C ALA A 19 -9.03 9.78 5.20
N GLY A 20 -9.01 10.52 4.09
CA GLY A 20 -9.56 10.06 2.80
C GLY A 20 -8.51 9.73 1.72
N SER A 21 -7.31 10.33 1.79
CA SER A 21 -6.31 10.28 0.70
C SER A 21 -5.22 9.22 0.92
N LEU A 22 -5.08 8.67 2.13
CA LEU A 22 -4.05 7.68 2.46
C LEU A 22 -4.21 6.30 1.75
N SER A 23 -5.28 6.11 0.97
CA SER A 23 -5.62 4.83 0.34
C SER A 23 -5.75 4.88 -1.19
N THR A 24 -5.11 5.86 -1.84
CA THR A 24 -5.08 6.02 -3.31
C THR A 24 -3.79 5.48 -3.93
N ILE A 25 -3.32 4.30 -3.48
CA ILE A 25 -2.34 3.59 -4.30
C ILE A 25 -3.03 3.01 -5.53
N THR A 26 -2.36 3.08 -6.67
CA THR A 26 -2.76 2.36 -7.88
C THR A 26 -1.85 1.16 -8.06
N LEU A 27 -2.43 0.07 -8.56
CA LEU A 27 -1.71 -1.14 -8.91
C LEU A 27 -1.81 -1.33 -10.42
N ASP A 28 -0.65 -1.52 -11.05
CA ASP A 28 -0.51 -1.75 -12.48
C ASP A 28 0.33 -3.03 -12.70
N THR A 29 -0.05 -3.83 -13.69
CA THR A 29 0.69 -5.05 -14.05
C THR A 29 1.91 -4.72 -14.88
N GLU A 30 3.04 -5.31 -14.53
CA GLU A 30 4.29 -5.26 -15.28
C GLU A 30 4.82 -6.67 -15.56
N SER A 31 5.80 -6.78 -16.47
CA SER A 31 6.38 -8.06 -16.90
C SER A 31 6.98 -8.88 -15.75
N GLN A 32 7.33 -8.24 -14.63
CA GLN A 32 7.95 -8.86 -13.46
C GLN A 32 7.03 -8.84 -12.23
N GLY A 33 5.77 -8.42 -12.36
CA GLY A 33 4.77 -8.51 -11.29
C GLY A 33 3.86 -7.30 -11.22
N VAL A 34 3.73 -6.69 -10.02
CA VAL A 34 2.83 -5.54 -9.81
C VAL A 34 3.61 -4.32 -9.38
N GLN A 35 3.37 -3.21 -10.08
CA GLN A 35 3.84 -1.88 -9.74
C GLN A 35 2.81 -1.17 -8.86
N LEU A 36 3.22 -0.80 -7.65
CA LEU A 36 2.41 0.02 -6.74
C LEU A 36 2.84 1.47 -6.88
N THR A 37 1.93 2.36 -7.20
CA THR A 37 2.22 3.80 -7.33
C THR A 37 1.53 4.57 -6.22
N ASN A 38 2.30 5.37 -5.48
CA ASN A 38 1.79 6.29 -4.46
C ASN A 38 1.91 7.74 -4.95
N PRO A 39 0.83 8.35 -5.46
CA PRO A 39 0.84 9.73 -5.90
C PRO A 39 0.72 10.72 -4.73
N THR A 40 0.58 10.27 -3.48
CA THR A 40 0.35 11.14 -2.31
C THR A 40 1.67 11.62 -1.70
N PRO A 41 1.66 12.72 -0.91
CA PRO A 41 2.83 13.16 -0.14
C PRO A 41 3.02 12.35 1.16
N TYR A 42 2.31 11.24 1.36
CA TYR A 42 2.32 10.47 2.60
C TYR A 42 2.89 9.07 2.42
N TYR A 43 3.45 8.49 3.49
CA TYR A 43 3.82 7.07 3.51
C TYR A 43 2.59 6.21 3.68
N ILE A 44 2.45 5.17 2.85
CA ILE A 44 1.33 4.24 2.92
C ILE A 44 1.84 2.90 3.47
N ASN A 45 1.41 2.57 4.68
CA ASN A 45 1.78 1.33 5.37
C ASN A 45 0.76 0.24 5.02
N LEU A 46 1.11 -0.63 4.06
CA LEU A 46 0.23 -1.71 3.63
C LEU A 46 0.19 -2.83 4.66
N ILE A 47 -1.00 -3.35 4.92
CA ILE A 47 -1.26 -4.44 5.86
C ILE A 47 -2.45 -5.27 5.37
N GLN A 48 -2.53 -6.53 5.82
CA GLN A 48 -3.54 -7.48 5.36
C GLN A 48 -3.59 -7.58 3.83
N LEU A 49 -2.41 -7.54 3.19
CA LEU A 49 -2.27 -7.73 1.75
C LEU A 49 -2.46 -9.23 1.45
N SER A 50 -3.29 -9.53 0.46
CA SER A 50 -3.44 -10.87 -0.09
C SER A 50 -3.47 -10.84 -1.60
N VAL A 51 -2.87 -11.86 -2.20
CA VAL A 51 -2.85 -12.07 -3.66
C VAL A 51 -3.46 -13.44 -3.93
N ASN A 52 -4.54 -13.48 -4.73
CA ASN A 52 -5.31 -14.69 -5.04
C ASN A 52 -5.70 -15.48 -3.77
N GLY A 53 -6.16 -14.77 -2.75
CA GLY A 53 -6.56 -15.34 -1.45
C GLY A 53 -5.41 -15.75 -0.53
N LYS A 54 -4.14 -15.68 -0.97
CA LYS A 54 -2.97 -15.98 -0.14
C LYS A 54 -2.45 -14.71 0.53
N ALA A 55 -2.43 -14.70 1.86
CA ALA A 55 -1.91 -13.58 2.64
C ALA A 55 -0.38 -13.42 2.47
N LEU A 56 0.07 -12.18 2.36
CA LEU A 56 1.49 -11.80 2.28
C LEU A 56 1.94 -11.15 3.58
N SER A 57 2.98 -11.71 4.21
CA SER A 57 3.47 -11.28 5.53
C SER A 57 4.27 -9.97 5.51
N ASN A 58 4.69 -9.47 4.33
CA ASN A 58 5.55 -8.30 4.18
C ASN A 58 5.06 -7.33 3.11
N ALA A 59 3.81 -6.87 3.25
CA ALA A 59 3.21 -5.89 2.36
C ALA A 59 4.02 -4.57 2.31
N GLY A 60 4.71 -4.21 3.40
CA GLY A 60 5.70 -3.14 3.43
C GLY A 60 5.09 -1.74 3.40
N VAL A 61 5.93 -0.75 3.05
CA VAL A 61 5.56 0.66 2.98
C VAL A 61 5.78 1.16 1.56
N VAL A 62 4.88 1.99 1.05
CA VAL A 62 5.06 2.72 -0.21
C VAL A 62 5.36 4.19 0.11
N PRO A 63 6.58 4.70 -0.17
CA PRO A 63 6.95 6.08 0.12
C PRO A 63 6.14 7.13 -0.65
N PRO A 64 6.13 8.40 -0.20
CA PRO A 64 5.52 9.51 -0.91
C PRO A 64 6.04 9.65 -2.34
N LYS A 65 5.17 10.00 -3.29
CA LYS A 65 5.53 10.31 -4.69
C LYS A 65 6.46 9.27 -5.32
N SER A 66 6.24 8.01 -5.00
CA SER A 66 7.13 6.92 -5.37
C SER A 66 6.38 5.72 -5.91
N GLN A 67 7.18 4.81 -6.45
CA GLN A 67 6.76 3.57 -7.06
C GLN A 67 7.51 2.44 -6.36
N ARG A 68 6.81 1.32 -6.13
CA ARG A 68 7.41 0.09 -5.62
C ARG A 68 7.01 -1.09 -6.51
N GLN A 69 7.99 -1.68 -7.17
CA GLN A 69 7.81 -2.94 -7.88
C GLN A 69 7.79 -4.12 -6.94
N THR A 70 7.12 -5.17 -7.38
CA THR A 70 6.96 -6.39 -6.63
C THR A 70 6.93 -7.61 -7.55
N SER A 71 7.15 -8.79 -6.98
CA SER A 71 7.24 -10.05 -7.71
C SER A 71 5.96 -10.90 -7.65
N TRP A 72 4.82 -10.35 -7.21
CA TRP A 72 3.54 -11.08 -7.20
C TRP A 72 2.87 -10.98 -8.57
N CYS A 73 1.93 -11.89 -8.84
CA CYS A 73 1.19 -11.96 -10.10
C CYS A 73 2.06 -12.21 -11.36
N GLN A 74 3.34 -12.61 -11.21
CA GLN A 74 4.18 -13.01 -12.33
C GLN A 74 3.51 -14.16 -13.10
N ALA A 75 3.15 -13.91 -14.37
CA ALA A 75 2.53 -14.89 -15.28
C ALA A 75 1.16 -15.47 -14.83
N ILE A 76 0.49 -14.89 -13.82
CA ILE A 76 -0.80 -15.37 -13.33
C ILE A 76 -1.86 -14.29 -13.54
N ALA A 77 -2.73 -14.53 -14.52
CA ALA A 77 -3.90 -13.73 -14.83
C ALA A 77 -5.19 -14.58 -14.74
N PRO A 78 -6.29 -14.06 -14.19
CA PRO A 78 -6.42 -12.78 -13.50
C PRO A 78 -5.78 -12.82 -12.11
N CYS A 79 -5.23 -11.70 -11.65
CA CYS A 79 -4.64 -11.58 -10.32
C CYS A 79 -5.50 -10.70 -9.41
N HIS A 80 -6.17 -11.32 -8.42
CA HIS A 80 -6.95 -10.60 -7.41
C HIS A 80 -6.04 -10.16 -6.27
N VAL A 81 -6.01 -8.87 -6.00
CA VAL A 81 -5.23 -8.28 -4.91
C VAL A 81 -6.18 -7.58 -3.96
N ALA A 82 -6.05 -7.85 -2.67
CA ALA A 82 -6.76 -7.14 -1.62
C ALA A 82 -5.78 -6.61 -0.56
N TRP A 83 -6.03 -5.41 -0.03
CA TRP A 83 -5.18 -4.80 0.99
C TRP A 83 -5.93 -3.81 1.88
N ARG A 84 -5.28 -3.45 2.98
CA ARG A 84 -5.61 -2.30 3.84
C ARG A 84 -4.35 -1.50 4.09
N ALA A 85 -4.53 -0.31 4.64
CA ALA A 85 -3.43 0.49 5.17
C ALA A 85 -3.66 0.81 6.65
N ILE A 86 -2.57 1.08 7.38
CA ILE A 86 -2.64 1.67 8.72
C ILE A 86 -2.77 3.19 8.55
N ASN A 87 -3.80 3.77 9.17
CA ASN A 87 -4.02 5.22 9.21
C ASN A 87 -3.19 5.89 10.32
N ASP A 88 -3.22 7.22 10.37
CA ASP A 88 -2.39 8.00 11.31
C ASP A 88 -2.76 7.81 12.80
N TYR A 89 -3.91 7.21 13.08
CA TYR A 89 -4.37 6.86 14.43
C TYR A 89 -4.04 5.41 14.80
N GLY A 90 -3.32 4.67 13.94
CA GLY A 90 -3.01 3.25 14.14
C GLY A 90 -4.15 2.30 13.78
N GLY A 91 -5.28 2.81 13.30
CA GLY A 91 -6.43 2.03 12.84
C GLY A 91 -6.28 1.53 11.41
N LEU A 92 -7.08 0.55 11.02
CA LEU A 92 -7.10 0.02 9.65
C LEU A 92 -8.02 0.85 8.74
N SER A 93 -7.56 1.15 7.53
CA SER A 93 -8.39 1.75 6.47
C SER A 93 -9.54 0.82 6.04
N ALA A 94 -10.46 1.32 5.21
CA ALA A 94 -11.35 0.44 4.46
C ALA A 94 -10.54 -0.55 3.61
N LYS A 95 -11.10 -1.75 3.40
CA LYS A 95 -10.52 -2.76 2.51
C LYS A 95 -10.58 -2.26 1.08
N LYS A 96 -9.47 -2.39 0.36
CA LYS A 96 -9.35 -2.12 -1.07
C LYS A 96 -9.03 -3.43 -1.77
N GLU A 97 -9.60 -3.60 -2.96
CA GLU A 97 -9.38 -4.77 -3.80
C GLU A 97 -9.33 -4.36 -5.27
N GLN A 98 -8.51 -5.05 -6.05
CA GLN A 98 -8.37 -4.82 -7.48
C GLN A 98 -8.09 -6.15 -8.18
N ASN A 99 -8.80 -6.40 -9.28
CA ASN A 99 -8.46 -7.47 -10.22
C ASN A 99 -7.52 -6.90 -11.27
N LEU A 100 -6.35 -7.49 -11.36
CA LEU A 100 -5.35 -7.17 -12.36
C LEU A 100 -5.46 -8.15 -13.53
N PRO A 101 -5.32 -7.65 -14.77
CA PRO A 101 -5.44 -8.44 -15.99
C PRO A 101 -4.32 -9.47 -16.16
#